data_AF-A0A425C1D8-F1
#
_entry.id   AF-A0A425C1D8-F1
#
_cell.length_a   1.000
_cell.length_b   1.000
_cell.length_c   1.000
_cell.angle_alpha   90.00
_cell.angle_beta   90.00
_cell.angle_gamma   90.00
#
_symmetry.space_group_name_H-M   'P 1'
#
loop_
_entity.id
_entity.type
_entity.pdbx_description
1 polymer ?
#
loop_
_entity_poly.entity_id
_entity_poly.type
_entity_poly.pdbx_seq_one_letter_code
_entity_poly.pdbx_strand_id
1 'polypeptide(L)'
;MKGSMASDFAQKSCAGKTNMVIEEVGDISGLCPPTDALRALSYQGGKYSFKSLDAAYVAAQKAYRANVFAIMCSKSSSGILSIRQIGFWALTKLVSHHSKQNDGMVEFESCAGGFPSSKFGKTWRDRFYLTELNHSDMKFFNGDGLRNEAKMPMKWFECLL
;
A
#
# COMPACT_ATOMS: atom_id res chain seq x y z
N MET A 1 -0.11 -6.77 4.32
CA MET A 1 -0.72 -8.06 4.65
C MET A 1 -2.03 -7.97 5.46
N LYS A 2 -2.89 -6.99 5.20
CA LYS A 2 -4.33 -6.99 5.56
C LYS A 2 -5.21 -6.54 4.39
N GLY A 3 -4.70 -6.59 3.17
CA GLY A 3 -5.34 -5.99 1.99
C GLY A 3 -5.10 -4.49 1.87
N SER A 4 -5.90 -3.85 1.02
CA SER A 4 -5.78 -2.47 0.59
C SER A 4 -7.14 -1.79 0.52
N MET A 5 -7.28 -0.64 1.18
CA MET A 5 -8.50 0.18 1.03
C MET A 5 -8.66 0.73 -0.38
N ALA A 6 -7.57 0.84 -1.16
CA ALA A 6 -7.65 1.20 -2.58
C ALA A 6 -8.30 0.08 -3.41
N SER A 7 -8.12 -1.20 -3.03
CA SER A 7 -8.88 -2.30 -3.65
C SER A 7 -10.37 -2.18 -3.31
N ASP A 8 -10.72 -2.01 -2.04
CA ASP A 8 -12.11 -1.82 -1.63
C ASP A 8 -12.75 -0.61 -2.33
N PHE A 9 -12.00 0.49 -2.49
CA PHE A 9 -12.44 1.67 -3.24
C PHE A 9 -12.70 1.35 -4.71
N ALA A 10 -11.80 0.64 -5.39
CA ALA A 10 -12.00 0.26 -6.80
C ALA A 10 -13.23 -0.66 -6.98
N GLN A 11 -13.42 -1.63 -6.07
CA GLN A 11 -14.62 -2.48 -6.08
C GLN A 11 -15.90 -1.67 -5.81
N LYS A 12 -15.83 -0.66 -4.95
CA LYS A 12 -16.93 0.27 -4.68
C LYS A 12 -17.24 1.14 -5.88
N SER A 13 -16.22 1.62 -6.60
CA SER A 13 -16.38 2.39 -7.83
C SER A 13 -17.02 1.56 -8.93
N CYS A 14 -16.51 0.37 -9.21
CA CYS A 14 -17.13 -0.50 -10.23
C CYS A 14 -18.54 -0.98 -9.86
N ALA A 15 -18.98 -0.79 -8.62
CA ALA A 15 -20.34 -1.05 -8.18
C ALA A 15 -21.25 0.19 -8.19
N GLY A 16 -20.79 1.34 -8.71
CA GLY A 16 -21.54 2.59 -8.78
C GLY A 16 -21.77 3.25 -7.41
N LYS A 17 -20.84 3.11 -6.47
CA LYS A 17 -21.04 3.50 -5.05
C LYS A 17 -20.07 4.55 -4.53
N THR A 18 -19.30 5.20 -5.39
CA THR A 18 -18.31 6.26 -5.10
C THR A 18 -18.73 7.63 -5.67
N ASN A 19 -18.14 8.06 -6.79
CA ASN A 19 -18.43 9.31 -7.49
C ASN A 19 -18.63 8.98 -8.97
N MET A 20 -19.73 9.47 -9.55
CA MET A 20 -20.13 9.32 -10.95
C MET A 20 -18.96 9.50 -11.94
N VAL A 21 -18.09 10.49 -11.74
CA VAL A 21 -16.94 10.74 -12.64
C VAL A 21 -15.91 9.60 -12.60
N ILE A 22 -15.64 9.05 -11.40
CA ILE A 22 -14.65 7.98 -11.23
C ILE A 22 -15.22 6.65 -11.75
N GLU A 23 -16.51 6.45 -11.56
CA GLU A 23 -17.26 5.27 -12.01
C GLU A 23 -17.27 5.21 -13.54
N GLU A 24 -17.65 6.31 -14.17
CA GLU A 24 -17.71 6.44 -15.63
C GLU A 24 -16.31 6.28 -16.26
N VAL A 25 -15.26 6.85 -15.65
CA VAL A 25 -13.88 6.60 -16.10
C VAL A 25 -13.50 5.13 -15.98
N GLY A 26 -13.88 4.46 -14.88
CA GLY A 26 -13.63 3.03 -14.68
C GLY A 26 -14.30 2.14 -15.73
N ASP A 27 -15.54 2.45 -16.08
CA ASP A 27 -16.32 1.73 -17.08
C ASP A 27 -15.78 1.98 -18.51
N ILE A 28 -15.53 3.23 -18.88
CA ILE A 28 -15.05 3.60 -20.23
C ILE A 28 -13.62 3.08 -20.48
N SER A 29 -12.76 3.07 -19.44
CA SER A 29 -11.38 2.58 -19.55
C SER A 29 -11.24 1.06 -19.47
N GLY A 30 -12.33 0.32 -19.23
CA GLY A 30 -12.31 -1.14 -19.08
C GLY A 30 -11.63 -1.62 -17.79
N LEU A 31 -11.47 -0.74 -16.79
CA LEU A 31 -10.96 -1.09 -15.46
C LEU A 31 -12.03 -1.78 -14.59
N CYS A 32 -13.30 -1.67 -15.00
CA CYS A 32 -14.42 -2.39 -14.45
C CYS A 32 -14.89 -3.51 -15.41
N PRO A 33 -15.25 -4.70 -14.89
CA PRO A 33 -15.32 -5.09 -13.48
C PRO A 33 -13.94 -5.32 -12.84
N PRO A 34 -13.84 -5.28 -11.49
CA PRO A 34 -12.60 -5.54 -10.78
C PRO A 34 -12.03 -6.92 -11.10
N THR A 35 -10.72 -6.99 -11.40
CA THR A 35 -10.03 -8.26 -11.62
C THR A 35 -9.97 -9.11 -10.36
N ASP A 36 -9.77 -10.42 -10.53
CA ASP A 36 -9.58 -11.36 -9.41
C ASP A 36 -8.43 -10.95 -8.50
N ALA A 37 -7.33 -10.45 -9.09
CA ALA A 37 -6.19 -9.95 -8.35
C ALA A 37 -6.57 -8.76 -7.46
N LEU A 38 -7.38 -7.84 -7.96
CA LEU A 38 -7.85 -6.71 -7.17
C LEU A 38 -8.78 -7.18 -6.05
N ARG A 39 -9.73 -8.07 -6.35
CA ARG A 39 -10.65 -8.66 -5.35
C ARG A 39 -9.91 -9.44 -4.25
N ALA A 40 -8.82 -10.13 -4.60
CA ALA A 40 -7.97 -10.84 -3.64
C ALA A 40 -7.21 -9.90 -2.69
N LEU A 41 -7.16 -8.60 -2.98
CA LEU A 41 -6.55 -7.57 -2.13
C LEU A 41 -7.56 -6.83 -1.26
N SER A 42 -8.82 -7.29 -1.21
CA SER A 42 -9.84 -6.70 -0.32
C SER A 42 -9.34 -6.63 1.12
N TYR A 43 -9.73 -5.58 1.83
CA TYR A 43 -9.28 -5.36 3.20
C TYR A 43 -9.82 -6.43 4.14
N GLN A 44 -8.95 -7.03 4.96
CA GLN A 44 -9.29 -8.10 5.89
C GLN A 44 -10.38 -7.65 6.87
N GLY A 45 -11.47 -8.43 6.99
CA GLY A 45 -12.64 -8.08 7.80
C GLY A 45 -13.47 -6.91 7.24
N GLY A 46 -13.10 -6.36 6.08
CA GLY A 46 -13.81 -5.31 5.38
C GLY A 46 -15.01 -5.82 4.58
N LYS A 47 -15.76 -4.88 4.00
CA LYS A 47 -17.01 -5.16 3.27
C LYS A 47 -16.83 -6.09 2.08
N TYR A 48 -15.68 -6.03 1.42
CA TYR A 48 -15.38 -6.81 0.22
C TYR A 48 -14.59 -8.10 0.51
N SER A 49 -14.22 -8.33 1.78
CA SER A 49 -13.60 -9.60 2.20
C SER A 49 -14.65 -10.63 2.60
N PHE A 50 -14.21 -11.89 2.69
CA PHE A 50 -15.01 -13.04 3.07
C PHE A 50 -14.18 -13.96 3.96
N LYS A 51 -14.85 -14.85 4.72
CA LYS A 51 -14.21 -15.66 5.77
C LYS A 51 -12.97 -16.43 5.30
N SER A 52 -12.97 -16.99 4.09
CA SER A 52 -11.80 -17.72 3.59
C SER A 52 -10.65 -16.80 3.17
N LEU A 53 -10.92 -15.59 2.64
CA LEU A 53 -9.88 -14.58 2.41
C LEU A 53 -9.29 -14.08 3.73
N ASP A 54 -10.13 -13.85 4.75
CA ASP A 54 -9.65 -13.46 6.08
C ASP A 54 -8.78 -14.54 6.72
N ALA A 55 -9.16 -15.81 6.58
CA ALA A 55 -8.34 -16.94 7.03
C ALA A 55 -7.02 -17.02 6.27
N ALA A 56 -7.03 -16.76 4.96
CA ALA A 56 -5.82 -16.69 4.15
C ALA A 56 -4.88 -15.57 4.60
N TYR A 57 -5.41 -14.39 4.95
CA TYR A 57 -4.60 -13.31 5.54
C TYR A 57 -3.99 -13.72 6.87
N VAL A 58 -4.74 -14.37 7.77
CA VAL A 58 -4.19 -14.85 9.06
C VAL A 58 -3.03 -15.83 8.83
N ALA A 59 -3.20 -16.79 7.91
CA ALA A 59 -2.16 -17.74 7.56
C ALA A 59 -0.92 -17.04 6.96
N ALA A 60 -1.14 -16.13 6.00
CA ALA A 60 -0.08 -15.38 5.34
C ALA A 60 0.68 -14.49 6.32
N GLN A 61 -0.02 -13.83 7.24
CA GLN A 61 0.58 -13.02 8.31
C GLN A 61 1.47 -13.85 9.25
N LYS A 62 1.05 -15.06 9.61
CA LYS A 62 1.87 -15.98 10.42
C LYS A 62 3.15 -16.37 9.67
N ALA A 63 3.03 -16.76 8.40
CA ALA A 63 4.18 -17.10 7.58
C ALA A 63 5.10 -15.89 7.36
N TYR A 64 4.54 -14.71 7.08
CA TYR A 64 5.26 -13.46 6.90
C TYR A 64 6.11 -13.13 8.13
N ARG A 65 5.52 -13.16 9.33
CA ARG A 65 6.27 -12.87 10.56
C ARG A 65 7.34 -13.90 10.91
N ALA A 66 7.17 -15.15 10.49
CA ALA A 66 8.13 -16.22 10.75
C ALA A 66 9.32 -16.21 9.79
N ASN A 67 9.17 -15.66 8.58
CA ASN A 67 10.16 -15.84 7.50
C ASN A 67 10.76 -14.53 6.98
N VAL A 68 10.15 -13.38 7.25
CA VAL A 68 10.63 -12.12 6.67
C VAL A 68 11.78 -11.55 7.48
N PHE A 69 12.91 -11.36 6.80
CA PHE A 69 14.13 -10.79 7.38
C PHE A 69 14.08 -9.25 7.42
N ALA A 70 13.57 -8.59 6.38
CA ALA A 70 13.57 -7.13 6.24
C ALA A 70 12.27 -6.63 5.61
N ILE A 71 11.86 -5.42 5.97
CA ILE A 71 10.57 -4.84 5.55
C ILE A 71 10.73 -3.37 5.22
N MET A 72 10.25 -2.96 4.06
CA MET A 72 10.03 -1.55 3.73
C MET A 72 8.52 -1.27 3.73
N CYS A 73 8.08 -0.40 4.63
CA CYS A 73 6.71 0.10 4.68
C CYS A 73 6.70 1.61 4.73
N SER A 74 5.65 2.24 4.21
CA SER A 74 5.53 3.69 4.24
C SER A 74 4.38 4.14 5.14
N LYS A 75 4.58 5.28 5.80
CA LYS A 75 3.55 6.03 6.53
C LYS A 75 3.01 7.22 5.74
N SER A 76 3.46 7.44 4.50
CA SER A 76 3.04 8.61 3.73
C SER A 76 3.17 8.41 2.23
N SER A 77 2.17 8.87 1.48
CA SER A 77 2.18 8.93 0.02
C SER A 77 3.03 10.07 -0.53
N SER A 78 3.84 10.74 0.30
CA SER A 78 4.56 11.92 -0.14
C SER A 78 5.49 11.58 -1.30
N GLY A 79 6.27 10.51 -1.26
CA GLY A 79 7.03 10.00 -2.41
C GLY A 79 8.21 10.86 -2.86
N ILE A 80 8.91 10.38 -3.87
CA ILE A 80 9.96 11.08 -4.62
C ILE A 80 9.29 11.96 -5.68
N LEU A 81 9.85 13.15 -5.90
CA LEU A 81 9.29 14.14 -6.83
C LEU A 81 9.18 13.54 -8.23
N SER A 82 7.95 13.30 -8.68
CA SER A 82 7.63 12.74 -10.00
C SER A 82 6.18 13.02 -10.34
N ILE A 83 5.82 12.95 -11.63
CA ILE A 83 4.42 13.15 -12.06
C ILE A 83 3.45 12.10 -11.47
N ARG A 84 3.97 10.90 -11.15
CA ARG A 84 3.19 9.80 -10.56
C ARG A 84 2.70 10.11 -9.14
N GLN A 85 3.40 11.00 -8.44
CA GLN A 85 3.10 11.43 -7.07
C GLN A 85 1.67 12.00 -6.95
N ILE A 86 1.19 12.69 -7.99
CA ILE A 86 -0.15 13.29 -8.03
C ILE A 86 -1.23 12.22 -7.89
N GLY A 87 -1.08 11.07 -8.56
CA GLY A 87 -2.03 9.97 -8.49
C GLY A 87 -2.11 9.39 -7.08
N PHE A 88 -0.97 9.15 -6.42
CA PHE A 88 -0.94 8.64 -5.05
C PHE A 88 -1.48 9.64 -4.03
N TRP A 89 -1.30 10.95 -4.25
CA TRP A 89 -1.93 11.98 -3.43
C TRP A 89 -3.44 12.02 -3.59
N ALA A 90 -3.94 11.86 -4.82
CA ALA A 90 -5.37 11.75 -5.08
C ALA A 90 -5.96 10.52 -4.37
N LEU A 91 -5.32 9.36 -4.49
CA LEU A 91 -5.76 8.13 -3.82
C LEU A 91 -5.74 8.27 -2.30
N THR A 92 -4.74 8.94 -1.73
CA THR A 92 -4.67 9.22 -0.28
C THR A 92 -5.85 10.06 0.21
N LYS A 93 -6.38 10.95 -0.64
CA LYS A 93 -7.52 11.83 -0.32
C LYS A 93 -8.87 11.19 -0.60
N LEU A 94 -8.99 10.44 -1.69
CA LEU A 94 -10.26 9.89 -2.18
C LEU A 94 -10.62 8.56 -1.51
N VAL A 95 -9.62 7.72 -1.23
CA VAL A 95 -9.82 6.44 -0.57
C VAL A 95 -10.04 6.68 0.92
N SER A 96 -11.10 6.09 1.47
CA SER A 96 -11.40 6.14 2.90
C SER A 96 -10.49 5.17 3.67
N HIS A 97 -9.19 5.48 3.74
CA HIS A 97 -8.24 4.74 4.57
C HIS A 97 -8.66 4.78 6.05
N HIS A 98 -8.39 3.70 6.79
CA HIS A 98 -8.57 3.65 8.24
C HIS A 98 -7.54 4.50 8.99
N SER A 99 -6.40 4.80 8.36
CA SER A 99 -5.31 5.60 8.90
C SER A 99 -4.74 6.58 7.88
N LYS A 100 -4.28 7.73 8.37
CA LYS A 100 -3.49 8.70 7.57
C LYS A 100 -2.11 8.15 7.19
N GLN A 101 -1.66 7.07 7.82
CA GLN A 101 -0.39 6.42 7.51
C GLN A 101 -0.57 5.41 6.39
N ASN A 102 -0.43 5.88 5.14
CA ASN A 102 -0.55 5.06 3.95
C ASN A 102 0.33 5.60 2.82
N ASP A 103 0.65 4.75 1.85
CA ASP A 103 1.48 5.06 0.68
C ASP A 103 0.65 5.50 -0.55
N GLY A 104 -0.64 5.77 -0.35
CA GLY A 104 -1.66 6.00 -1.36
C GLY A 104 -2.47 4.74 -1.71
N MET A 105 -1.93 3.54 -1.51
CA MET A 105 -2.59 2.27 -1.83
C MET A 105 -2.77 1.38 -0.59
N VAL A 106 -1.72 1.25 0.20
CA VAL A 106 -1.61 0.33 1.33
C VAL A 106 -1.29 1.13 2.58
N GLU A 107 -2.02 0.82 3.65
CA GLU A 107 -1.78 1.41 4.95
C GLU A 107 -0.57 0.76 5.64
N PHE A 108 0.14 1.54 6.45
CA PHE A 108 1.30 1.07 7.21
C PHE A 108 1.00 -0.21 7.99
N GLU A 109 -0.13 -0.25 8.71
CA GLU A 109 -0.54 -1.41 9.51
C GLU A 109 -0.84 -2.65 8.67
N SER A 110 -1.37 -2.46 7.45
CA SER A 110 -1.47 -3.56 6.50
C SER A 110 -0.07 -4.02 6.13
N CYS A 111 0.80 -3.12 5.62
CA CYS A 111 2.15 -3.45 5.18
C CYS A 111 2.97 -4.18 6.26
N ALA A 112 2.96 -3.68 7.50
CA ALA A 112 3.72 -4.22 8.62
C ALA A 112 3.35 -5.67 8.98
N GLY A 113 2.20 -6.18 8.54
CA GLY A 113 1.85 -7.60 8.65
C GLY A 113 1.82 -8.12 10.08
N GLY A 114 1.58 -7.24 11.06
CA GLY A 114 1.56 -7.56 12.49
C GLY A 114 2.91 -7.46 13.19
N PHE A 115 3.97 -6.97 12.54
CA PHE A 115 5.14 -6.48 13.28
C PHE A 115 4.80 -5.16 13.97
N PRO A 116 5.22 -4.96 15.24
CA PRO A 116 4.92 -3.72 15.96
C PRO A 116 5.68 -2.54 15.34
N SER A 117 5.03 -1.37 15.32
CA SER A 117 5.61 -0.14 14.79
C SER A 117 6.95 0.25 15.44
N SER A 118 7.16 -0.13 16.70
CA SER A 118 8.41 0.10 17.43
C SER A 118 9.63 -0.62 16.84
N LYS A 119 9.45 -1.63 15.97
CA LYS A 119 10.54 -2.27 15.25
C LYS A 119 11.00 -1.47 14.04
N PHE A 120 10.22 -0.50 13.57
CA PHE A 120 10.53 0.24 12.36
C PHE A 120 11.32 1.52 12.65
N GLY A 121 12.50 1.63 12.06
CA GLY A 121 13.30 2.84 12.07
C GLY A 121 13.03 3.73 10.86
N LYS A 122 13.57 4.95 10.87
CA LYS A 122 13.22 6.02 9.90
C LYS A 122 14.29 6.25 8.83
N THR A 123 15.33 5.44 8.82
CA THR A 123 16.47 5.58 7.91
C THR A 123 16.63 4.31 7.09
N TRP A 124 17.24 4.42 5.92
CA TRP A 124 17.55 3.27 5.05
C TRP A 124 18.51 2.25 5.66
N ARG A 125 19.16 2.57 6.79
CA ARG A 125 20.00 1.63 7.55
C ARG A 125 19.17 0.68 8.41
N ASP A 126 17.90 1.01 8.63
CA ASP A 126 17.00 0.21 9.44
C ASP A 126 16.48 -0.96 8.63
N ARG A 127 16.69 -2.18 9.13
CA ARG A 127 16.19 -3.41 8.48
C ARG A 127 14.67 -3.38 8.27
N PHE A 128 13.97 -2.79 9.24
CA PHE A 128 12.54 -2.53 9.18
C PHE A 128 12.42 -1.03 8.98
N TYR A 129 12.20 -0.63 7.74
CA TYR A 129 12.32 0.74 7.31
C TYR A 129 10.96 1.38 7.11
N LEU A 130 10.69 2.40 7.92
CA LEU A 130 9.52 3.25 7.84
C LEU A 130 9.80 4.47 6.96
N THR A 131 9.25 4.45 5.77
CA THR A 131 9.51 5.42 4.71
C THR A 131 8.42 6.49 4.62
N GLU A 132 8.66 7.47 3.76
CA GLU A 132 7.67 8.45 3.29
C GLU A 132 7.47 8.33 1.77
N LEU A 133 7.66 7.13 1.23
CA LEU A 133 7.54 6.81 -0.18
C LEU A 133 6.09 6.52 -0.57
N ASN A 134 5.70 6.90 -1.79
CA ASN A 134 4.45 6.38 -2.34
C ASN A 134 4.62 4.92 -2.79
N HIS A 135 3.50 4.26 -3.10
CA HIS A 135 3.49 2.83 -3.45
C HIS A 135 4.38 2.48 -4.66
N SER A 136 4.59 3.40 -5.60
CA SER A 136 5.45 3.13 -6.76
C SER A 136 6.93 3.30 -6.48
N ASP A 137 7.31 4.27 -5.65
CA ASP A 137 8.73 4.49 -5.34
C ASP A 137 9.33 3.33 -4.57
N MET A 138 8.51 2.60 -3.78
CA MET A 138 8.91 1.36 -3.11
C MET A 138 9.26 0.22 -4.07
N LYS A 139 8.92 0.35 -5.37
CA LYS A 139 9.35 -0.57 -6.44
C LYS A 139 10.61 -0.05 -7.17
N PHE A 140 11.33 0.88 -6.57
CA PHE A 140 12.58 1.45 -7.09
C PHE A 140 12.45 2.30 -8.37
N PHE A 141 11.23 2.65 -8.80
CA PHE A 141 10.99 3.37 -10.07
C PHE A 141 11.74 4.70 -10.20
N ASN A 142 11.85 5.46 -9.11
CA ASN A 142 12.42 6.81 -9.12
C ASN A 142 13.79 6.88 -8.40
N GLY A 143 14.39 5.73 -8.07
CA GLY A 143 15.65 5.66 -7.32
C GLY A 143 15.55 6.20 -5.89
N ASP A 144 16.61 6.86 -5.42
CA ASP A 144 16.68 7.48 -4.10
C ASP A 144 16.32 8.97 -4.12
N GLY A 145 15.73 9.44 -3.02
CA GLY A 145 15.55 10.85 -2.74
C GLY A 145 16.88 11.58 -2.50
N LEU A 146 16.91 12.88 -2.76
CA LEU A 146 18.16 13.66 -2.69
C LEU A 146 18.65 13.93 -1.25
N ARG A 147 17.74 14.31 -0.33
CA ARG A 147 18.09 14.79 1.03
C ARG A 147 17.18 14.25 2.14
N ASN A 148 16.34 13.25 1.85
CA ASN A 148 15.42 12.67 2.84
C ASN A 148 15.77 11.20 3.04
N GLU A 149 16.35 10.87 4.20
CA GLU A 149 16.73 9.50 4.54
C GLU A 149 15.55 8.53 4.64
N ALA A 150 14.31 9.02 4.76
CA ALA A 150 13.08 8.25 4.70
C ALA A 150 12.58 7.99 3.26
N LYS A 151 13.35 8.40 2.24
CA LYS A 151 13.03 8.22 0.81
C LYS A 151 14.18 7.59 0.02
N MET A 152 14.90 6.68 0.65
CA MET A 152 16.08 6.01 0.08
C MET A 152 15.85 4.50 -0.15
N PRO A 153 14.95 4.10 -1.07
CA PRO A 153 14.63 2.69 -1.26
C PRO A 153 15.78 1.87 -1.86
N MET A 154 16.58 2.44 -2.77
CA MET A 154 17.71 1.72 -3.40
C MET A 154 18.82 1.46 -2.38
N LYS A 155 19.26 2.50 -1.67
CA LYS A 155 20.23 2.34 -0.57
C LYS A 155 19.80 1.34 0.49
N TRP A 156 18.52 1.35 0.87
CA TRP A 156 17.99 0.36 1.81
C TRP A 156 18.19 -1.06 1.27
N PHE A 157 17.86 -1.30 0.01
CA PHE A 157 18.04 -2.62 -0.61
C PHE A 157 19.52 -3.00 -0.74
N GLU A 158 20.37 -2.08 -1.17
CA GLU A 158 21.82 -2.29 -1.31
C GLU A 158 22.51 -2.62 0.02
N CYS A 159 22.04 -2.03 1.13
CA CYS A 159 22.61 -2.26 2.46
C CYS A 159 22.01 -3.47 3.21
N LEU A 160 21.02 -4.14 2.60
CA LEU A 160 20.48 -5.40 3.10
C LEU A 160 21.15 -6.64 2.52
N LEU A 161 21.75 -6.50 1.32
CA LEU A 161 22.48 -7.56 0.61
C LEU A 161 23.93 -7.65 1.09
#